data_AF-A0A1F6EAW4-F1
#
_entry.id   AF-A0A1F6EAW4-F1
#
_cell.length_a   1.000
_cell.length_b   1.000
_cell.length_c   1.000
_cell.angle_alpha   90.00
_cell.angle_beta   90.00
_cell.angle_gamma   90.00
#
_symmetry.space_group_name_H-M   'P 1'
#
loop_
_entity.id
_entity.type
_entity.pdbx_description
1 polymer ?
#
loop_
_entity_poly.entity_id
_entity_poly.type
_entity_poly.pdbx_seq_one_letter_code
_entity_poly.pdbx_strand_id
1 'polypeptide(L)'
;MTDRDARAFAPVVLRLALAALFLWFGFSQVMDPFGWLSWLPAWAANLTWISPAGIVLFNGWFEVILGAMLAVGLLTRWVALLLALHLFVIAFGIGYNDIGVRDFTLALTTLALSLGGADWLTLDKQAH
;
A
#
# COMPACT_ATOMS: atom_id res chain seq x y z
N MET A 1 22.47 3.03 -19.54
CA MET A 1 22.28 3.18 -18.10
C MET A 1 23.52 2.61 -17.43
N THR A 2 24.27 3.41 -16.69
CA THR A 2 25.45 2.92 -15.95
C THR A 2 25.00 2.23 -14.65
N ASP A 3 25.88 1.44 -14.02
CA ASP A 3 25.60 0.82 -12.72
C ASP A 3 25.25 1.86 -11.63
N ARG A 4 25.83 3.06 -11.72
CA ARG A 4 25.50 4.17 -10.81
C ARG A 4 24.09 4.67 -11.01
N ASP A 5 23.67 4.84 -12.26
CA ASP A 5 22.30 5.26 -12.60
C ASP A 5 21.29 4.22 -12.11
N ALA A 6 21.57 2.93 -12.33
CA ALA A 6 20.68 1.84 -11.89
C ALA A 6 20.47 1.83 -10.37
N ARG A 7 21.52 2.06 -9.59
CA ARG A 7 21.41 2.15 -8.13
C ARG A 7 20.61 3.37 -7.67
N ALA A 8 20.73 4.50 -8.37
CA ALA A 8 19.96 5.71 -8.04
C ALA A 8 18.47 5.58 -8.38
N PHE A 9 18.12 4.91 -9.49
CA PHE A 9 16.74 4.74 -9.91
C PHE A 9 16.01 3.57 -9.24
N ALA A 10 16.71 2.54 -8.76
CA ALA A 10 16.11 1.38 -8.11
C ALA A 10 15.08 1.72 -7.01
N PRO A 11 15.39 2.57 -6.00
CA PRO A 11 14.41 2.91 -4.97
C PRO A 11 13.24 3.75 -5.50
N VAL A 12 13.47 4.60 -6.51
CA VAL A 12 12.41 5.37 -7.18
C VAL A 12 11.42 4.42 -7.88
N VAL A 13 11.94 3.45 -8.63
CA VAL A 13 11.12 2.44 -9.32
C VAL A 13 10.32 1.63 -8.31
N LEU A 14 10.95 1.19 -7.21
CA LEU A 14 10.28 0.47 -6.15
C LEU A 14 9.13 1.29 -5.54
N ARG A 15 9.39 2.55 -5.18
CA ARG A 15 8.39 3.44 -4.58
C ARG A 15 7.22 3.67 -5.52
N LEU A 16 7.48 3.98 -6.79
CA LEU A 16 6.43 4.24 -7.77
C LEU A 16 5.63 2.97 -8.11
N ALA A 17 6.27 1.80 -8.15
CA ALA A 17 5.57 0.52 -8.34
C ALA A 17 4.62 0.22 -7.19
N LEU A 18 5.07 0.41 -5.94
CA LEU A 18 4.21 0.24 -4.76
C LEU A 18 3.10 1.32 -4.71
N ALA A 19 3.41 2.57 -5.05
CA ALA A 19 2.40 3.62 -5.13
C ALA A 19 1.32 3.27 -6.19
N ALA A 20 1.72 2.80 -7.37
CA ALA A 20 0.79 2.38 -8.40
C ALA A 20 -0.11 1.21 -7.95
N LEU A 21 0.45 0.24 -7.23
CA LEU A 21 -0.29 -0.86 -6.60
C LEU A 21 -1.40 -0.32 -5.69
N PHE A 22 -1.04 0.49 -4.69
CA PHE A 22 -2.01 1.04 -3.73
C PHE A 22 -3.04 1.95 -4.39
N LEU A 23 -2.63 2.77 -5.35
CA LEU A 23 -3.55 3.64 -6.08
C LEU A 23 -4.55 2.81 -6.89
N TRP A 24 -4.11 1.74 -7.55
CA TRP A 24 -5.02 0.88 -8.31
C TRP A 24 -6.06 0.20 -7.41
N PHE A 25 -5.62 -0.46 -6.32
CA PHE A 25 -6.54 -1.09 -5.37
C PHE A 25 -7.45 -0.05 -4.70
N GLY A 26 -6.90 1.09 -4.30
CA GLY A 26 -7.66 2.16 -3.66
C GLY A 26 -8.74 2.73 -4.56
N PHE A 27 -8.39 3.13 -5.79
CA PHE A 27 -9.37 3.66 -6.74
C PHE A 27 -10.42 2.62 -7.11
N SER A 28 -10.05 1.35 -7.28
CA SER A 28 -11.01 0.30 -7.61
C SER A 28 -12.06 0.09 -6.52
N GLN A 29 -11.67 0.20 -5.23
CA GLN A 29 -12.59 0.11 -4.09
C GLN A 29 -13.46 1.35 -3.95
N VAL A 30 -12.92 2.54 -4.23
CA VAL A 30 -13.70 3.79 -4.20
C VAL A 30 -14.75 3.81 -5.31
N MET A 31 -14.43 3.28 -6.50
CA MET A 31 -15.31 3.30 -7.66
C MET A 31 -16.41 2.23 -7.61
N ASP A 32 -16.12 1.05 -7.07
CA ASP A 32 -17.12 -0.03 -6.92
C ASP A 32 -16.94 -0.76 -5.58
N PRO A 33 -17.33 -0.17 -4.44
CA PRO A 33 -17.14 -0.78 -3.14
C PRO A 33 -17.95 -2.08 -2.95
N PHE A 34 -19.03 -2.28 -3.72
CA PHE A 34 -19.85 -3.48 -3.65
C PHE A 34 -19.16 -4.69 -4.29
N GLY A 35 -18.40 -4.47 -5.38
CA GLY A 35 -17.61 -5.50 -6.04
C GLY A 35 -16.50 -6.12 -5.17
N TRP A 36 -16.11 -5.45 -4.09
CA TRP A 36 -15.06 -5.90 -3.17
C TRP A 36 -15.59 -6.59 -1.91
N LEU A 37 -16.90 -6.67 -1.70
CA LEU A 37 -17.48 -7.25 -0.49
C LEU A 37 -17.10 -8.72 -0.27
N SER A 38 -16.85 -9.47 -1.33
CA SER A 38 -16.40 -10.88 -1.25
C SER A 38 -14.99 -11.04 -0.68
N TRP A 39 -14.18 -9.99 -0.72
CA TRP A 39 -12.81 -9.96 -0.19
C TRP A 39 -12.75 -9.42 1.25
N LEU A 40 -13.87 -8.89 1.77
CA LEU A 40 -13.94 -8.38 3.13
C LEU A 40 -13.89 -9.55 4.13
N PRO A 41 -12.91 -9.59 5.03
CA PRO A 41 -12.81 -10.69 6.00
C PRO A 41 -13.97 -10.64 7.00
N ALA A 42 -14.39 -11.82 7.48
CA ALA A 42 -15.57 -11.96 8.34
C ALA A 42 -15.51 -11.08 9.61
N TRP A 43 -14.33 -10.90 10.21
CA TRP A 43 -14.17 -10.04 11.39
C TRP A 43 -14.52 -8.57 11.09
N ALA A 44 -14.19 -8.08 9.89
CA ALA A 44 -14.49 -6.72 9.47
C ALA A 44 -15.98 -6.59 9.11
N ALA A 45 -16.53 -7.58 8.39
CA ALA A 45 -17.94 -7.61 8.03
C ALA A 45 -18.90 -7.60 9.24
N ASN A 46 -18.44 -8.09 10.40
CA ASN A 46 -19.22 -8.16 11.63
C ASN A 46 -19.17 -6.87 12.48
N LEU A 47 -18.49 -5.81 12.03
CA LEU A 47 -18.50 -4.52 12.72
C LEU A 47 -19.89 -3.87 12.57
N THR A 48 -20.55 -3.57 13.70
CA THR A 48 -21.95 -3.11 13.70
C THR A 48 -22.12 -1.60 13.51
N TRP A 49 -21.04 -0.82 13.67
CA TRP A 49 -21.06 0.64 13.62
C TRP A 49 -20.75 1.21 12.21
N ILE A 50 -20.42 0.35 11.25
CA ILE A 50 -20.10 0.72 9.87
C ILE A 50 -20.61 -0.38 8.93
N SER A 51 -21.16 0.00 7.78
CA SER A 51 -21.60 -0.99 6.78
C SER A 51 -20.39 -1.67 6.12
N PRO A 52 -20.51 -2.93 5.65
CA PRO A 52 -19.43 -3.61 4.91
C PRO A 52 -18.88 -2.78 3.74
N ALA A 53 -19.77 -2.18 2.94
CA ALA A 53 -19.37 -1.30 1.84
C ALA A 53 -18.68 -0.02 2.34
N GLY A 54 -19.08 0.49 3.52
CA GLY A 54 -18.41 1.60 4.18
C GLY A 54 -16.97 1.27 4.61
N ILE A 55 -16.71 0.04 5.06
CA ILE A 55 -15.35 -0.43 5.39
C ILE A 55 -14.50 -0.50 4.12
N VAL A 56 -15.03 -1.06 3.04
CA VAL A 56 -14.34 -1.09 1.74
C VAL A 56 -14.04 0.32 1.25
N LEU A 57 -15.00 1.25 1.35
CA LEU A 57 -14.80 2.63 0.93
C LEU A 57 -13.73 3.32 1.78
N PHE A 58 -13.72 3.09 3.09
CA PHE A 58 -12.69 3.60 3.99
C PHE A 58 -11.29 3.04 3.62
N ASN A 59 -11.20 1.74 3.39
CA ASN A 59 -9.99 1.06 2.93
C ASN A 59 -9.48 1.66 1.60
N GLY A 60 -10.39 1.86 0.64
CA GLY A 60 -10.07 2.45 -0.65
C GLY A 60 -9.53 3.87 -0.53
N TRP A 61 -10.17 4.75 0.24
CA TRP A 61 -9.67 6.10 0.48
C TRP A 61 -8.33 6.14 1.21
N PHE A 62 -8.14 5.25 2.19
CA PHE A 62 -6.86 5.09 2.89
C PHE A 62 -5.73 4.78 1.89
N GLU A 63 -5.95 3.80 1.00
CA GLU A 63 -4.98 3.43 -0.03
C GLU A 63 -4.76 4.53 -1.08
N VAL A 64 -5.81 5.24 -1.52
CA VAL A 64 -5.68 6.37 -2.47
C VAL A 64 -4.84 7.49 -1.87
N ILE A 65 -5.16 7.92 -0.65
CA ILE A 65 -4.48 9.05 -0.01
C ILE A 65 -3.01 8.70 0.25
N LEU A 66 -2.76 7.56 0.89
CA LEU A 66 -1.39 7.15 1.21
C LEU A 66 -0.60 6.74 -0.03
N GLY A 67 -1.23 6.11 -1.02
CA GLY A 67 -0.61 5.81 -2.31
C GLY A 67 -0.20 7.08 -3.06
N ALA A 68 -1.03 8.13 -3.04
CA ALA A 68 -0.70 9.42 -3.65
C ALA A 68 0.46 10.12 -2.90
N MET A 69 0.44 10.09 -1.56
CA MET A 69 1.54 10.59 -0.74
C MET A 69 2.85 9.83 -1.05
N LEU A 70 2.79 8.51 -1.19
CA LEU A 70 3.94 7.68 -1.55
C LEU A 70 4.44 7.99 -2.98
N ALA A 71 3.53 8.26 -3.93
CA ALA A 71 3.86 8.60 -5.32
C ALA A 71 4.65 9.91 -5.44
N VAL A 72 4.35 10.92 -4.61
CA VAL A 72 5.11 12.17 -4.56
C VAL A 72 6.28 12.12 -3.56
N GLY A 73 6.39 11.05 -2.77
CA GLY A 73 7.41 10.91 -1.75
C GLY A 73 7.23 11.88 -0.58
N LEU A 74 5.99 12.03 -0.09
CA LEU A 74 5.66 12.81 1.10
C LEU A 74 5.51 11.88 2.30
N LEU A 75 6.29 12.13 3.36
CA LEU A 75 6.35 11.31 4.57
C LEU A 75 6.63 9.82 4.26
N THR A 76 7.46 9.57 3.26
CA THR A 76 7.72 8.28 2.59
C THR A 76 7.88 7.13 3.58
N ARG A 77 8.77 7.29 4.58
CA ARG A 77 9.01 6.26 5.59
C ARG A 77 7.74 5.87 6.35
N TRP A 78 6.99 6.86 6.82
CA TRP A 78 5.83 6.64 7.66
C TRP A 78 4.62 6.17 6.86
N VAL A 79 4.43 6.74 5.67
CA VAL A 79 3.40 6.31 4.73
C VAL A 79 3.63 4.86 4.30
N ALA A 80 4.86 4.50 3.92
CA ALA A 80 5.21 3.11 3.61
C ALA A 80 5.02 2.18 4.81
N LEU A 81 5.32 2.62 6.03
CA LEU A 81 5.08 1.81 7.23
C LEU A 81 3.59 1.51 7.42
N LEU A 82 2.74 2.53 7.32
CA LEU A 82 1.29 2.38 7.45
C LEU A 82 0.73 1.45 6.37
N LEU A 83 1.16 1.63 5.12
CA LEU A 83 0.77 0.78 3.99
C LEU A 83 1.27 -0.67 4.14
N ALA A 84 2.45 -0.88 4.71
CA ALA A 84 2.97 -2.22 5.00
C ALA A 84 2.15 -2.93 6.08
N LEU A 85 1.88 -2.25 7.20
CA LEU A 85 1.02 -2.78 8.28
C LEU A 85 -0.39 -3.10 7.77
N HIS A 86 -0.93 -2.22 6.94
CA HIS A 86 -2.20 -2.42 6.24
C HIS A 86 -2.20 -3.69 5.37
N LEU A 87 -1.18 -3.89 4.52
CA LEU A 87 -1.07 -5.11 3.72
C LEU A 87 -0.87 -6.37 4.58
N PHE A 88 -0.18 -6.28 5.73
CA PHE A 88 -0.12 -7.43 6.64
C PHE A 88 -1.52 -7.82 7.13
N VAL A 89 -2.36 -6.85 7.52
CA VAL A 89 -3.75 -7.13 7.92
C VAL A 89 -4.54 -7.79 6.79
N ILE A 90 -4.38 -7.32 5.55
CA ILE A 90 -5.01 -7.94 4.37
C ILE A 90 -4.51 -9.37 4.16
N ALA A 91 -3.18 -9.57 4.13
CA ALA A 91 -2.58 -10.88 3.91
C ALA A 91 -3.01 -11.91 4.96
N PHE A 92 -3.03 -11.53 6.24
CA PHE A 92 -3.53 -12.39 7.31
C PHE A 92 -5.05 -12.60 7.24
N GLY A 93 -5.81 -11.60 6.80
CA GLY A 93 -7.25 -11.70 6.61
C GLY A 93 -7.67 -12.66 5.49
N ILE A 94 -6.89 -12.70 4.40
CA ILE A 94 -7.10 -13.63 3.27
C ILE A 94 -6.65 -15.06 3.62
N GLY A 95 -5.66 -15.20 4.51
CA GLY A 95 -5.16 -16.50 4.97
C GLY A 95 -4.13 -17.13 4.04
N TYR A 96 -3.80 -18.40 4.27
CA TYR A 96 -2.72 -19.09 3.56
C TYR A 96 -3.20 -19.64 2.20
N ASN A 97 -3.08 -18.83 1.15
CA ASN A 97 -3.30 -19.19 -0.24
C ASN A 97 -2.35 -18.39 -1.16
N ASP A 98 -2.50 -18.54 -2.47
CA ASP A 98 -1.71 -17.84 -3.48
C ASP A 98 -1.79 -16.30 -3.35
N ILE A 99 -2.98 -15.76 -3.08
CA ILE A 99 -3.19 -14.32 -2.88
C ILE A 99 -2.56 -13.85 -1.57
N GLY A 100 -2.75 -14.57 -0.47
CA GLY A 100 -2.20 -14.23 0.84
C GLY A 100 -0.67 -14.24 0.85
N VAL A 101 -0.03 -15.20 0.19
CA VAL A 101 1.44 -15.25 0.07
C VAL A 101 1.97 -14.08 -0.77
N ARG A 102 1.29 -13.72 -1.87
CA ARG A 102 1.62 -12.54 -2.68
C ARG A 102 1.53 -11.27 -1.83
N ASP A 103 0.41 -11.07 -1.14
CA ASP A 103 0.15 -9.85 -0.39
C ASP A 103 1.08 -9.73 0.83
N PHE A 104 1.44 -10.85 1.47
CA PHE A 104 2.48 -10.88 2.51
C PHE A 104 3.85 -10.45 1.98
N THR A 105 4.20 -10.89 0.77
CA THR A 105 5.45 -10.48 0.11
C THR A 105 5.44 -8.99 -0.25
N LEU A 106 4.30 -8.47 -0.71
CA LEU A 106 4.10 -7.04 -0.96
C LEU A 106 4.18 -6.23 0.33
N ALA A 107 3.65 -6.74 1.45
CA ALA A 107 3.77 -6.13 2.77
C ALA A 107 5.23 -6.01 3.21
N LEU A 108 6.01 -7.09 3.08
CA LEU A 108 7.45 -7.09 3.37
C LEU A 108 8.23 -6.14 2.46
N THR A 109 7.87 -6.10 1.17
CA THR A 109 8.51 -5.20 0.20
C THR A 109 8.22 -3.73 0.54
N THR A 110 6.99 -3.43 0.94
CA THR A 110 6.59 -2.09 1.40
C THR A 110 7.28 -1.72 2.71
N LEU A 111 7.44 -2.68 3.63
CA LEU A 111 8.22 -2.49 4.85
C LEU A 111 9.70 -2.22 4.53
N ALA A 112 10.29 -2.92 3.57
CA ALA A 112 11.66 -2.67 3.14
C ALA A 112 11.83 -1.24 2.59
N LEU A 113 10.85 -0.72 1.83
CA LEU A 113 10.84 0.68 1.41
C LEU A 113 10.77 1.63 2.62
N SER A 114 9.92 1.33 3.61
CA SER A 114 9.85 2.12 4.85
C SER A 114 11.20 2.19 5.57
N LEU A 115 11.91 1.07 5.68
CA LEU A 115 13.23 1.00 6.31
C LEU A 115 14.31 1.69 5.48
N GLY A 116 14.23 1.63 4.15
CA GLY A 116 15.14 2.31 3.23
C GLY A 116 14.97 3.82 3.18
N GLY A 117 13.77 4.32 3.46
CA GLY A 117 13.47 5.75 3.54
C GLY A 117 13.24 6.43 2.19
N ALA A 118 13.50 7.74 2.15
CA ALA A 118 13.23 8.59 1.01
C ALA A 118 14.32 8.47 -0.07
N ASP A 119 13.92 8.31 -1.34
CA ASP A 119 14.82 8.35 -2.49
C ASP A 119 15.10 9.79 -2.98
N TRP A 120 15.86 9.92 -4.05
CA TRP A 120 16.29 11.23 -4.53
C TRP A 120 15.19 12.06 -5.20
N LEU A 121 14.06 11.44 -5.58
CA LEU A 121 12.92 12.06 -6.26
C LEU A 121 11.71 12.23 -5.32
N THR A 122 11.94 12.28 -4.01
CA THR A 122 10.88 12.53 -3.02
C THR A 122 10.76 14.01 -2.67
N LEU A 123 9.57 14.44 -2.23
CA LEU A 123 9.38 15.74 -1.58
C LEU A 123 9.96 15.80 -0.15
N ASP A 124 10.21 14.66 0.47
CA ASP A 124 10.89 14.59 1.76
C ASP A 124 12.33 15.12 1.68
N LYS A 125 12.78 15.76 2.77
CA LYS A 125 14.20 16.04 2.95
C LYS A 125 14.94 14.71 3.09
N GLN A 126 15.91 14.45 2.22
CA GLN A 126 16.80 13.32 2.36
C GLN A 126 17.53 13.46 3.70
N ALA A 127 17.30 12.52 4.62
CA ALA A 127 18.10 12.45 5.84
C ALA A 127 19.51 12.00 5.44
N HIS A 128 20.46 12.94 5.51
CA HIS A 128 21.89 12.67 5.34
C HIS A 128 22.42 11.74 6.44
#